data_AF-A0A935A817-F1
#
_entry.id   AF-A0A935A817-F1
#
_cell.length_a   1.000
_cell.length_b   1.000
_cell.length_c   1.000
_cell.angle_alpha   90.00
_cell.angle_beta   90.00
_cell.angle_gamma   90.00
#
_symmetry.space_group_name_H-M   'P 1'
#
loop_
_entity.id
_entity.type
_entity.pdbx_description
1 polymer ?
#
loop_
_entity_poly.entity_id
_entity_poly.type
_entity_poly.pdbx_seq_one_letter_code
_entity_poly.pdbx_strand_id
1 'polypeptide(L)'
;MDILSSLPLEWVPIYPMNRKDVVFDVFKHHISYKDGLPPYAQARIIDLITNRLIKARQYPTLWVSVDAPGDWYVVEVKRLVKKKIPMTVQPAWKTIVIERNFSQSIHPTYLREGDLPILAPRFDPADYGIKESVLRVLQIMARLKTAYRPEIASLAGFSESHIRNLLKQLQAENLIERRRIGKYEGYAIRTKGLKLAHRSWNIPKGVHFEKHRGEFRYAGERHRRVSRRWRAWLEAAHPNIEILESWTEAPLFYGIPDALIWGRKGEHEILFWLEVDSGHSSKKVMRRNYSHRFQNAYQHAKRLGISIVFCIMGPPWVVRFFPSCIPYLYPNMTIIGQDWRAFGKLPFYETGGWFSGIDNRKKYPTEKPLPFDPSQYPPKPKKKGISTKPKSTKPKYSKGFDDADWWYRGSSEREE
;
A
#
# COMPACT_ATOMS: atom_id res chain seq x y z
N MET A 1 4.79 32.23 -11.54
CA MET A 1 4.54 30.96 -12.27
C MET A 1 3.08 30.62 -12.10
N ASP A 2 2.38 30.33 -13.20
CA ASP A 2 1.00 29.86 -13.16
C ASP A 2 0.91 28.55 -12.35
N ILE A 3 -0.02 28.47 -11.40
CA ILE A 3 -0.22 27.30 -10.53
C ILE A 3 -0.53 26.05 -11.38
N LEU A 4 -1.24 26.23 -12.50
CA LEU A 4 -1.66 25.14 -13.40
C LEU A 4 -0.49 24.55 -14.19
N SER A 5 0.53 25.35 -14.51
CA SER A 5 1.73 24.91 -15.24
C SER A 5 2.56 23.83 -14.51
N SER A 6 2.20 23.55 -13.26
CA SER A 6 2.82 22.53 -12.41
C SER A 6 1.97 21.26 -12.25
N LEU A 7 0.76 21.23 -12.82
CA LEU A 7 -0.20 20.14 -12.73
C LEU A 7 -0.13 19.25 -13.97
N PRO A 8 0.25 17.97 -13.82
CA PRO A 8 0.24 16.99 -14.91
C PRO A 8 -1.19 16.47 -15.14
N LEU A 9 -2.02 17.30 -15.74
CA LEU A 9 -3.43 17.04 -16.05
C LEU A 9 -3.68 17.19 -17.56
N GLU A 10 -4.79 16.64 -18.01
CA GLU A 10 -5.35 16.87 -19.35
C GLU A 10 -6.58 17.76 -19.19
N TRP A 11 -6.73 18.82 -19.99
CA TRP A 11 -7.93 19.65 -19.99
C TRP A 11 -8.92 19.09 -21.01
N VAL A 12 -10.11 18.71 -20.54
CA VAL A 12 -11.12 17.99 -21.33
C VAL A 12 -12.48 18.69 -21.18
N PRO A 13 -12.63 19.93 -21.68
CA PRO A 13 -13.82 20.74 -21.45
C PRO A 13 -15.08 20.05 -22.02
N ILE A 14 -16.18 20.20 -21.29
CA ILE A 14 -17.51 19.82 -21.80
C ILE A 14 -18.23 21.10 -22.21
N TYR A 15 -18.73 21.16 -23.44
CA TYR A 15 -19.41 22.34 -23.97
C TYR A 15 -20.93 22.21 -23.79
N PRO A 16 -21.56 22.96 -22.85
CA PRO A 16 -23.00 22.98 -22.72
C PRO A 16 -23.65 23.63 -23.95
N MET A 17 -24.80 23.09 -24.36
CA MET A 17 -25.76 23.77 -25.25
C MET A 17 -25.17 24.26 -26.59
N ASN A 18 -24.17 23.56 -27.16
CA ASN A 18 -23.49 23.89 -28.42
C ASN A 18 -22.84 25.29 -28.48
N ARG A 19 -22.62 25.94 -27.32
CA ARG A 19 -21.91 27.23 -27.23
C ARG A 19 -20.41 27.00 -27.10
N LYS A 20 -19.60 27.77 -27.85
CA LYS A 20 -18.13 27.67 -27.82
C LYS A 20 -17.46 28.55 -26.77
N ASP A 21 -18.19 29.53 -26.25
CA ASP A 21 -17.72 30.54 -25.30
C ASP A 21 -17.98 30.16 -23.82
N VAL A 22 -18.67 29.04 -23.59
CA VAL A 22 -19.01 28.53 -22.26
C VAL A 22 -18.55 27.08 -22.16
N VAL A 23 -17.87 26.73 -21.08
CA VAL A 23 -17.40 25.36 -20.82
C VAL A 23 -17.67 24.94 -19.39
N PHE A 24 -17.84 23.64 -19.18
CA PHE A 24 -17.53 23.04 -17.89
C PHE A 24 -16.04 22.72 -17.86
N ASP A 25 -15.36 23.28 -16.87
CA ASP A 25 -13.90 23.26 -16.76
C ASP A 25 -13.42 21.94 -16.15
N VAL A 26 -13.43 20.89 -16.98
CA VAL A 26 -13.10 19.53 -16.57
C VAL A 26 -11.63 19.23 -16.82
N PHE A 27 -10.93 18.85 -15.75
CA PHE A 27 -9.56 18.36 -15.80
C PHE A 27 -9.54 16.86 -15.56
N LYS A 28 -8.75 16.15 -16.36
CA LYS A 28 -8.59 14.70 -16.25
C LYS A 28 -7.23 14.37 -15.64
N HIS A 29 -7.27 13.55 -14.60
CA HIS A 29 -6.11 12.96 -13.96
C HIS A 29 -6.14 11.45 -14.16
N HIS A 30 -5.09 10.90 -14.77
CA HIS A 30 -4.98 9.47 -15.00
C HIS A 30 -4.06 8.83 -13.97
N ILE A 31 -4.46 7.66 -13.49
CA ILE A 31 -3.77 6.85 -12.50
C ILE A 31 -3.65 5.44 -13.05
N SER A 32 -2.48 4.82 -12.94
CA SER A 32 -2.32 3.39 -13.22
C SER A 32 -2.01 2.62 -11.94
N TYR A 33 -2.61 1.43 -11.78
CA TYR A 33 -2.27 0.55 -10.68
C TYR A 33 -0.79 0.12 -10.69
N LYS A 34 -0.18 0.07 -11.89
CA LYS A 34 1.23 -0.32 -12.09
C LYS A 34 2.22 0.64 -11.44
N ASP A 35 1.78 1.85 -11.11
CA ASP A 35 2.57 2.84 -10.37
C ASP A 35 2.91 2.39 -8.93
N GLY A 36 2.28 1.31 -8.44
CA GLY A 36 2.62 0.66 -7.18
C GLY A 36 2.21 1.43 -5.93
N LEU A 37 1.46 2.52 -6.07
CA LEU A 37 0.89 3.25 -4.95
C LEU A 37 -0.39 2.56 -4.44
N PRO A 38 -0.56 2.45 -3.12
CA PRO A 38 -1.82 1.98 -2.55
C PRO A 38 -2.94 3.02 -2.76
N PRO A 39 -4.22 2.61 -2.74
CA PRO A 39 -5.36 3.51 -2.99
C PRO A 39 -5.37 4.79 -2.14
N TYR A 40 -4.98 4.72 -0.87
CA TYR A 40 -4.94 5.88 0.03
C TYR A 40 -3.89 6.92 -0.37
N ALA A 41 -2.76 6.47 -0.91
CA ALA A 41 -1.70 7.35 -1.37
C ALA A 41 -2.16 8.07 -2.64
N GLN A 42 -2.82 7.36 -3.57
CA GLN A 42 -3.44 7.97 -4.75
C GLN A 42 -4.51 8.99 -4.38
N ALA A 43 -5.41 8.67 -3.45
CA ALA A 43 -6.42 9.60 -2.96
C ALA A 43 -5.82 10.89 -2.39
N ARG A 44 -4.63 10.79 -1.79
CA ARG A 44 -3.90 11.97 -1.30
C ARG A 44 -3.29 12.80 -2.43
N ILE A 45 -2.76 12.17 -3.49
CA ILE A 45 -2.31 12.91 -4.70
C ILE A 45 -3.49 13.66 -5.31
N ILE A 46 -4.63 13.00 -5.45
CA ILE A 46 -5.88 13.61 -5.93
C ILE A 46 -6.27 14.83 -5.07
N ASP A 47 -6.26 14.71 -3.75
CA ASP A 47 -6.56 15.83 -2.84
C ASP A 47 -5.59 17.01 -3.02
N LEU A 48 -4.30 16.74 -3.24
CA LEU A 48 -3.29 17.77 -3.50
C LEU A 48 -3.52 18.48 -4.84
N ILE A 49 -3.90 17.73 -5.88
CA ILE A 49 -4.28 18.28 -7.19
C ILE A 49 -5.52 19.15 -7.06
N THR A 50 -6.57 18.65 -6.39
CA THR A 50 -7.81 19.39 -6.17
C THR A 50 -7.56 20.72 -5.45
N ASN A 51 -6.72 20.74 -4.42
CA ASN A 51 -6.38 21.99 -3.71
C ASN A 51 -5.68 23.03 -4.61
N ARG A 52 -4.92 22.59 -5.62
CA ARG A 52 -4.30 23.50 -6.59
C ARG A 52 -5.30 23.99 -7.63
N LEU A 53 -6.19 23.12 -8.10
CA LEU A 53 -7.26 23.50 -9.03
C LEU A 53 -8.19 24.56 -8.43
N ILE A 54 -8.64 24.38 -7.18
CA ILE A 54 -9.51 25.37 -6.49
C ILE A 54 -8.85 26.76 -6.41
N LYS A 55 -7.53 26.82 -6.27
CA LYS A 55 -6.80 28.10 -6.21
C LYS A 55 -6.61 28.76 -7.57
N ALA A 56 -6.67 27.97 -8.64
CA ALA A 56 -6.33 28.42 -9.98
C ALA A 56 -7.54 28.67 -10.87
N ARG A 57 -8.68 28.05 -10.58
CA ARG A 57 -9.90 28.12 -11.40
C ARG A 57 -11.12 28.34 -10.51
N GLN A 58 -12.12 29.05 -11.04
CA GLN A 58 -13.33 29.40 -10.30
C GLN A 58 -14.24 28.19 -10.05
N TYR A 59 -14.48 27.37 -11.08
CA TYR A 59 -15.36 26.20 -11.01
C TYR A 59 -14.71 24.92 -11.58
N PRO A 60 -13.54 24.50 -11.07
CA PRO A 60 -12.85 23.33 -11.59
C PRO A 60 -13.61 22.04 -11.28
N THR A 61 -13.58 21.13 -12.23
CA THR A 61 -14.15 19.79 -12.11
C THR A 61 -13.04 18.76 -12.36
N LEU A 62 -13.04 17.64 -11.61
CA LEU A 62 -12.01 16.61 -11.75
C LEU A 62 -12.57 15.27 -12.21
N TRP A 63 -12.04 14.75 -13.30
CA TRP A 63 -12.23 13.39 -13.76
C TRP A 63 -10.98 12.55 -13.46
N VAL A 64 -11.11 11.60 -12.54
CA VAL A 64 -10.06 10.63 -12.24
C VAL A 64 -10.30 9.37 -13.07
N SER A 65 -9.38 9.08 -13.99
CA SER A 65 -9.36 7.89 -14.84
C SER A 65 -8.40 6.87 -14.24
N VAL A 66 -8.89 5.69 -13.88
CA VAL A 66 -8.11 4.66 -13.17
C VAL A 66 -7.89 3.46 -14.09
N ASP A 67 -6.67 3.27 -14.56
CA ASP A 67 -6.23 2.05 -15.23
C ASP A 67 -5.99 0.96 -14.18
N ALA A 68 -6.83 -0.06 -14.21
CA ALA A 68 -6.87 -1.19 -13.29
C ALA A 68 -7.58 -2.38 -13.98
N PRO A 69 -7.12 -3.62 -13.80
CA PRO A 69 -7.73 -4.81 -14.42
C PRO A 69 -9.01 -5.29 -13.72
N GLY A 70 -9.49 -4.56 -12.71
CA GLY A 70 -10.67 -4.92 -11.92
C GLY A 70 -11.24 -3.71 -11.17
N ASP A 71 -12.36 -3.92 -10.48
CA ASP A 71 -13.14 -2.85 -9.86
C ASP A 71 -12.63 -2.48 -8.46
N TRP A 72 -12.00 -3.43 -7.76
CA TRP A 72 -11.62 -3.24 -6.36
C TRP A 72 -10.76 -1.99 -6.15
N TYR A 73 -9.71 -1.81 -6.96
CA TYR A 73 -8.81 -0.66 -6.83
C TYR A 73 -9.52 0.66 -7.14
N VAL A 74 -10.38 0.68 -8.16
CA VAL A 74 -11.20 1.85 -8.54
C VAL A 74 -12.13 2.24 -7.41
N VAL A 75 -12.83 1.26 -6.82
CA VAL A 75 -13.76 1.47 -5.70
C VAL A 75 -13.03 1.99 -4.47
N GLU A 76 -11.85 1.45 -4.14
CA GLU A 76 -11.06 1.91 -3.00
C GLU A 76 -10.54 3.34 -3.19
N VAL A 77 -10.06 3.70 -4.39
CA VAL A 77 -9.70 5.10 -4.69
C VAL A 77 -10.93 6.00 -4.55
N LYS A 78 -12.06 5.63 -5.18
CA LYS A 78 -13.32 6.39 -5.13
C LYS A 78 -13.84 6.60 -3.70
N ARG A 79 -13.63 5.63 -2.82
CA ARG A 79 -13.97 5.71 -1.39
C ARG A 79 -13.11 6.72 -0.64
N LEU A 80 -11.83 6.78 -0.95
CA LEU A 80 -10.83 7.53 -0.18
C LEU A 80 -10.68 9.00 -0.61
N VAL A 81 -11.06 9.33 -1.84
CA VAL A 81 -10.97 10.70 -2.35
C VAL A 81 -11.90 11.66 -1.61
N LYS A 82 -11.40 12.86 -1.32
CA LYS A 82 -12.19 13.96 -0.76
C LYS A 82 -12.87 14.73 -1.89
N LYS A 83 -14.20 14.77 -1.89
CA LYS A 83 -15.02 15.45 -2.90
C LYS A 83 -15.16 16.94 -2.62
N LYS A 84 -14.05 17.68 -2.69
CA LYS A 84 -14.01 19.15 -2.48
C LYS A 84 -14.49 19.96 -3.68
N ILE A 85 -14.45 19.35 -4.86
CA ILE A 85 -14.98 19.87 -6.12
C ILE A 85 -15.82 18.78 -6.77
N PRO A 86 -16.68 19.09 -7.75
CA PRO A 86 -17.34 18.09 -8.56
C PRO A 86 -16.31 17.10 -9.12
N MET A 87 -16.48 15.82 -8.79
CA MET A 87 -15.49 14.79 -9.12
C MET A 87 -16.16 13.50 -9.56
N THR A 88 -15.55 12.83 -10.54
CA THR A 88 -15.89 11.46 -10.91
C THR A 88 -14.63 10.60 -10.90
N VAL A 89 -14.74 9.35 -10.42
CA VAL A 89 -13.68 8.35 -10.46
C VAL A 89 -14.21 7.18 -11.26
N GLN A 90 -13.55 6.89 -12.37
CA GLN A 90 -14.02 5.92 -13.37
C GLN A 90 -12.85 5.07 -13.86
N PRO A 91 -13.11 3.83 -14.30
CA PRO A 91 -12.08 3.01 -14.93
C PRO A 91 -11.62 3.63 -16.25
N ALA A 92 -10.37 3.40 -16.63
CA ALA A 92 -9.74 4.04 -17.79
C ALA A 92 -10.37 3.66 -19.14
N TRP A 93 -10.98 2.48 -19.24
CA TRP A 93 -11.70 2.05 -20.45
C TRP A 93 -12.93 2.90 -20.74
N LYS A 94 -13.47 3.61 -19.74
CA LYS A 94 -14.57 4.54 -19.93
C LYS A 94 -14.01 5.89 -20.37
N THR A 95 -14.09 6.16 -21.68
CA THR A 95 -13.47 7.31 -22.34
C THR A 95 -14.33 8.58 -22.36
N ILE A 96 -15.59 8.50 -21.91
CA ILE A 96 -16.53 9.61 -21.94
C ILE A 96 -17.16 9.78 -20.56
N VAL A 97 -17.24 11.03 -20.12
CA VAL A 97 -17.96 11.45 -18.92
C VAL A 97 -19.07 12.42 -19.29
N ILE A 98 -20.21 12.26 -18.63
CA ILE A 98 -21.34 13.18 -18.72
C ILE A 98 -21.56 13.85 -17.36
N GLU A 99 -22.26 14.98 -17.34
CA GLU A 99 -22.51 15.77 -16.12
C GLU A 99 -23.06 14.92 -14.96
N ARG A 100 -23.97 13.99 -15.28
CA ARG A 100 -24.59 13.07 -14.30
C ARG A 100 -23.60 12.12 -13.62
N ASN A 101 -22.38 12.00 -14.12
CA ASN A 101 -21.36 11.14 -13.51
C ASN A 101 -20.60 11.81 -12.37
N PHE A 102 -20.68 13.13 -12.23
CA PHE A 102 -19.97 13.86 -11.19
C PHE A 102 -20.70 13.75 -9.86
N SER A 103 -19.94 13.83 -8.77
CA SER A 103 -20.47 13.70 -7.42
C SER A 103 -21.41 14.82 -6.99
N GLN A 104 -21.35 15.96 -7.69
CA GLN A 104 -22.08 17.19 -7.45
C GLN A 104 -22.33 17.85 -8.81
N SER A 105 -23.28 18.78 -8.87
CA SER A 105 -23.53 19.58 -10.07
C SER A 105 -22.28 20.35 -10.49
N ILE A 106 -22.03 20.42 -11.80
CA ILE A 106 -20.94 21.19 -12.39
C ILE A 106 -21.47 22.55 -12.84
N HIS A 107 -20.62 23.58 -12.79
CA HIS A 107 -21.01 24.96 -13.12
C HIS A 107 -20.27 25.46 -14.36
N PRO A 108 -20.96 26.17 -15.26
CA PRO A 108 -20.36 26.71 -16.47
C PRO A 108 -19.39 27.86 -16.15
N THR A 109 -18.32 27.97 -16.94
CA THR A 109 -17.34 29.06 -16.92
C THR A 109 -17.27 29.68 -18.30
N TYR A 110 -17.27 31.01 -18.38
CA TYR A 110 -17.08 31.73 -19.63
C TYR A 110 -15.60 31.77 -20.00
N LEU A 111 -15.26 31.37 -21.23
CA LEU A 111 -13.91 31.46 -21.75
C LEU A 111 -13.62 32.87 -22.25
N ARG A 112 -12.56 33.48 -21.73
CA ARG A 112 -11.95 34.71 -22.26
C ARG A 112 -10.69 34.37 -23.06
N GLU A 113 -10.26 35.31 -23.88
CA GLU A 113 -9.01 35.18 -24.63
C GLU A 113 -7.83 35.02 -23.66
N GLY A 114 -7.06 33.93 -23.80
CA GLY A 114 -5.99 33.56 -22.87
C GLY A 114 -6.38 32.62 -21.72
N ASP A 115 -7.65 32.22 -21.57
CA ASP A 115 -8.10 31.35 -20.47
C ASP A 115 -7.75 29.86 -20.63
N LEU A 116 -7.09 29.48 -21.72
CA LEU A 116 -6.63 28.12 -21.95
C LEU A 116 -5.58 27.73 -20.90
N PRO A 117 -5.82 26.67 -20.11
CA PRO A 117 -4.92 26.32 -19.03
C PRO A 117 -3.60 25.77 -19.60
N ILE A 118 -2.48 26.36 -19.18
CA ILE A 118 -1.15 25.82 -19.46
C ILE A 118 -0.87 24.75 -18.40
N LEU A 119 -0.80 23.49 -18.83
CA LEU A 119 -0.61 22.33 -17.95
C LEU A 119 0.79 21.72 -18.14
N ALA A 120 1.26 21.03 -17.10
CA ALA A 120 2.50 20.26 -17.22
C ALA A 120 2.24 19.00 -18.05
N PRO A 121 3.22 18.54 -18.85
CA PRO A 121 3.12 17.23 -19.48
C PRO A 121 3.07 16.14 -18.41
N ARG A 122 2.34 15.07 -18.70
CA ARG A 122 2.35 13.87 -17.87
C ARG A 122 3.72 13.21 -17.96
N PHE A 123 4.13 12.55 -16.88
CA PHE A 123 5.37 11.79 -16.91
C PHE A 123 5.24 10.56 -17.81
N ASP A 124 6.13 10.44 -18.79
CA ASP A 124 6.36 9.24 -19.57
C ASP A 124 7.79 8.71 -19.29
N PRO A 125 7.98 7.45 -18.86
CA PRO A 125 9.30 6.87 -18.68
C PRO A 125 10.22 6.95 -19.92
N ALA A 126 9.64 6.88 -21.13
CA ALA A 126 10.37 6.91 -22.39
C ALA A 126 11.09 8.25 -22.62
N ASP A 127 10.44 9.37 -22.27
CA ASP A 127 11.00 10.73 -22.39
C ASP A 127 12.28 10.92 -21.57
N TYR A 128 12.46 10.09 -20.54
CA TYR A 128 13.63 10.13 -19.65
C TYR A 128 14.62 9.01 -19.91
N GLY A 129 14.37 8.14 -20.90
CA GLY A 129 15.21 6.97 -21.18
C GLY A 129 15.25 5.95 -20.04
N ILE A 130 14.22 5.91 -19.20
CA ILE A 130 14.19 5.05 -18.00
C ILE A 130 13.37 3.80 -18.28
N LYS A 131 13.98 2.64 -18.02
CA LYS A 131 13.28 1.35 -18.08
C LYS A 131 12.23 1.24 -16.97
N GLU A 132 11.09 0.63 -17.28
CA GLU A 132 10.02 0.41 -16.31
C GLU A 132 10.49 -0.34 -15.05
N SER A 133 11.40 -1.32 -15.19
CA SER A 133 11.95 -2.07 -14.05
C SER A 133 12.77 -1.20 -13.10
N VAL A 134 13.53 -0.25 -13.64
CA VAL A 134 14.29 0.75 -12.86
C VAL A 134 13.31 1.64 -12.10
N LEU A 135 12.28 2.14 -12.82
CA LEU A 135 11.28 3.00 -12.23
C LEU A 135 10.51 2.29 -11.10
N ARG A 136 10.13 1.02 -11.32
CA ARG A 136 9.46 0.18 -10.34
C ARG A 136 10.27 0.07 -9.04
N VAL A 137 11.58 -0.20 -9.15
CA VAL A 137 12.47 -0.27 -7.98
C VAL A 137 12.53 1.08 -7.26
N LEU A 138 12.60 2.19 -7.99
CA LEU A 138 12.61 3.53 -7.39
C LEU A 138 11.30 3.86 -6.69
N GLN A 139 10.15 3.48 -7.25
CA GLN A 139 8.83 3.67 -6.64
C GLN A 139 8.71 2.89 -5.32
N ILE A 140 9.13 1.62 -5.30
CA ILE A 140 9.20 0.83 -4.05
C ILE A 140 10.14 1.49 -3.04
N MET A 141 11.34 1.87 -3.45
CA MET A 141 12.31 2.53 -2.58
C MET A 141 11.81 3.89 -2.05
N ALA A 142 11.05 4.63 -2.85
CA ALA A 142 10.45 5.91 -2.45
C ALA A 142 9.38 5.72 -1.38
N ARG A 143 8.60 4.63 -1.44
CA ARG A 143 7.64 4.24 -0.39
C ARG A 143 8.35 3.81 0.89
N LEU A 144 9.33 2.92 0.78
CA LEU A 144 9.97 2.29 1.94
C LEU A 144 11.04 3.16 2.62
N LYS A 145 11.61 4.13 1.89
CA LYS A 145 12.80 4.95 2.20
C LYS A 145 14.09 4.13 2.33
N THR A 146 14.04 3.04 3.08
CA THR A 146 15.13 2.09 3.31
C THR A 146 14.61 0.66 3.27
N ALA A 147 15.34 -0.23 2.60
CA ALA A 147 14.95 -1.64 2.49
C ALA A 147 16.15 -2.56 2.22
N TYR A 148 15.96 -3.84 2.53
CA TYR A 148 16.92 -4.89 2.17
C TYR A 148 16.64 -5.45 0.76
N ARG A 149 17.67 -5.98 0.09
CA ARG A 149 17.54 -6.56 -1.26
C ARG A 149 16.37 -7.54 -1.41
N PRO A 150 16.14 -8.51 -0.50
CA PRO A 150 15.03 -9.46 -0.66
C PRO A 150 13.64 -8.81 -0.50
N GLU A 151 13.53 -7.72 0.26
CA GLU A 151 12.29 -6.96 0.40
C GLU A 151 11.98 -6.20 -0.89
N ILE A 152 13.01 -5.55 -1.47
CA ILE A 152 12.89 -4.83 -2.74
C ILE A 152 12.50 -5.81 -3.86
N ALA A 153 13.15 -6.96 -3.92
CA ALA A 153 12.85 -7.99 -4.92
C ALA A 153 11.42 -8.50 -4.81
N SER A 154 10.98 -8.82 -3.59
CA SER A 154 9.62 -9.25 -3.33
C SER A 154 8.59 -8.21 -3.79
N LEU A 155 8.70 -6.95 -3.39
CA LEU A 155 7.69 -5.93 -3.69
C LEU A 155 7.73 -5.45 -5.16
N ALA A 156 8.90 -5.51 -5.78
CA ALA A 156 9.05 -5.21 -7.20
C ALA A 156 8.53 -6.33 -8.11
N GLY A 157 8.36 -7.56 -7.60
CA GLY A 157 7.97 -8.72 -8.40
C GLY A 157 9.09 -9.24 -9.29
N PHE A 158 10.36 -9.10 -8.86
CA PHE A 158 11.52 -9.49 -9.64
C PHE A 158 12.39 -10.48 -8.88
N SER A 159 13.19 -11.27 -9.61
CA SER A 159 14.16 -12.19 -9.02
C SER A 159 15.27 -11.43 -8.27
N GLU A 160 15.80 -12.04 -7.21
CA GLU A 160 16.89 -11.43 -6.43
C GLU A 160 18.17 -11.18 -7.26
N SER A 161 18.43 -11.99 -8.29
CA SER A 161 19.55 -11.81 -9.21
C SER A 161 19.36 -10.57 -10.07
N HIS A 162 18.17 -10.39 -10.66
CA HIS A 162 17.83 -9.22 -11.46
C HIS A 162 17.95 -7.93 -10.65
N ILE A 163 17.37 -7.92 -9.44
CA ILE A 163 17.42 -6.77 -8.53
C ILE A 163 18.84 -6.44 -8.10
N ARG A 164 19.69 -7.44 -7.87
CA ARG A 164 21.10 -7.21 -7.52
C ARG A 164 21.82 -6.38 -8.59
N ASN A 165 21.57 -6.68 -9.86
CA ASN A 165 22.17 -5.95 -10.97
C ASN A 165 21.57 -4.54 -11.10
N LEU A 166 20.25 -4.41 -10.99
CA LEU A 166 19.57 -3.10 -10.99
C LEU A 166 20.04 -2.20 -9.85
N LEU A 167 20.22 -2.72 -8.63
CA LEU A 167 20.69 -1.93 -7.49
C LEU A 167 22.13 -1.43 -7.69
N LYS A 168 23.00 -2.21 -8.35
CA LYS A 168 24.35 -1.74 -8.72
C LYS A 168 24.27 -0.57 -9.70
N GLN A 169 23.42 -0.67 -10.72
CA GLN A 169 23.21 0.40 -11.69
C GLN A 169 22.66 1.67 -11.02
N LEU A 170 21.57 1.54 -10.25
CA LEU A 170 20.94 2.65 -9.52
C LEU A 170 21.91 3.35 -8.56
N GLN A 171 22.82 2.59 -7.94
CA GLN A 171 23.86 3.14 -7.07
C GLN A 171 24.90 3.91 -7.88
N ALA A 172 25.37 3.39 -9.01
CA ALA A 172 26.30 4.07 -9.91
C ALA A 172 25.72 5.39 -10.45
N GLU A 173 24.42 5.42 -10.73
CA GLU A 173 23.69 6.62 -11.18
C GLU A 173 23.36 7.62 -10.04
N ASN A 174 23.79 7.32 -8.81
CA ASN A 174 23.54 8.10 -7.60
C ASN A 174 22.04 8.29 -7.26
N LEU A 175 21.20 7.34 -7.65
CA LEU A 175 19.75 7.36 -7.35
C LEU A 175 19.43 6.71 -6.00
N ILE A 176 20.28 5.79 -5.55
CA ILE A 176 20.22 5.13 -4.25
C ILE A 176 21.62 5.07 -3.63
N GLU A 177 21.71 4.66 -2.37
CA GLU A 177 22.96 4.40 -1.68
C GLU A 177 22.86 3.20 -0.76
N ARG A 178 24.02 2.64 -0.39
CA ARG A 178 24.09 1.70 0.72
C ARG A 178 23.92 2.44 2.04
N ARG A 179 23.15 1.84 2.95
CA ARG A 179 22.91 2.39 4.28
C ARG A 179 22.79 1.25 5.28
N ARG A 180 23.34 1.47 6.49
CA ARG A 180 23.13 0.56 7.61
C ARG A 180 21.68 0.67 8.09
N ILE A 181 20.95 -0.44 8.04
CA ILE A 181 19.58 -0.58 8.55
C ILE A 181 19.67 -1.52 9.74
N GLY A 182 19.53 -1.01 10.96
CA GLY A 182 19.74 -1.82 12.17
C GLY A 182 21.13 -2.47 12.19
N LYS A 183 21.18 -3.81 12.15
CA LYS A 183 22.43 -4.57 12.21
C LYS A 183 23.08 -4.83 10.86
N TYR A 184 22.36 -4.69 9.75
CA TYR A 184 22.82 -5.14 8.43
C TYR A 184 22.87 -4.00 7.42
N GLU A 185 23.64 -4.19 6.34
CA GLU A 185 23.59 -3.27 5.20
C GLU A 185 22.32 -3.48 4.38
N GLY A 186 21.70 -2.37 3.98
CA GLY A 186 20.63 -2.33 3.00
C GLY A 186 20.81 -1.12 2.09
N TYR A 187 19.70 -0.69 1.50
CA TYR A 187 19.69 0.42 0.55
C TYR A 187 18.79 1.54 1.07
N ALA A 188 19.14 2.77 0.70
CA ALA A 188 18.34 3.96 0.93
C ALA A 188 18.16 4.73 -0.39
N ILE A 189 16.99 5.33 -0.58
CA ILE A 189 16.75 6.19 -1.75
C ILE A 189 17.41 7.56 -1.55
N ARG A 190 18.06 8.09 -2.58
CA ARG A 190 18.59 9.45 -2.58
C ARG A 190 17.56 10.44 -3.11
N THR A 191 17.77 11.73 -2.85
CA THR A 191 16.89 12.81 -3.33
C THR A 191 16.67 12.78 -4.84
N LYS A 192 17.70 12.45 -5.64
CA LYS A 192 17.60 12.33 -7.10
C LYS A 192 16.63 11.22 -7.51
N GLY A 193 16.80 10.01 -6.96
CA GLY A 193 15.90 8.89 -7.19
C GLY A 193 14.48 9.15 -6.68
N LEU A 194 14.36 9.83 -5.54
CA LEU A 194 13.08 10.17 -4.96
C LEU A 194 12.28 11.15 -5.83
N LYS A 195 12.94 12.20 -6.34
CA LYS A 195 12.32 13.16 -7.25
C LYS A 195 11.80 12.46 -8.51
N LEU A 196 12.55 11.48 -9.02
CA LEU A 196 12.15 10.73 -10.20
C LEU A 196 10.91 9.86 -9.93
N ALA A 197 10.88 9.13 -8.81
CA ALA A 197 9.70 8.39 -8.39
C ALA A 197 8.48 9.30 -8.21
N HIS A 198 8.65 10.48 -7.61
CA HIS A 198 7.55 11.45 -7.45
C HIS A 198 6.99 11.97 -8.76
N ARG A 199 7.87 12.24 -9.73
CA ARG A 199 7.45 12.63 -11.07
C ARG A 199 6.64 11.53 -11.74
N SER A 200 7.05 10.27 -11.58
CA SER A 200 6.27 9.14 -12.14
C SER A 200 4.87 9.00 -11.56
N TRP A 201 4.68 9.40 -10.30
CA TRP A 201 3.35 9.46 -9.68
C TRP A 201 2.60 10.75 -10.01
N ASN A 202 3.10 11.56 -10.94
CA ASN A 202 2.49 12.82 -11.37
C ASN A 202 2.21 13.77 -10.19
N ILE A 203 3.08 13.75 -9.17
CA ILE A 203 2.95 14.63 -8.01
C ILE A 203 3.34 16.06 -8.41
N PRO A 204 2.49 17.07 -8.13
CA PRO A 204 2.80 18.45 -8.49
C PRO A 204 4.11 18.95 -7.88
N LYS A 205 4.85 19.75 -8.64
CA LYS A 205 6.16 20.29 -8.21
C LYS A 205 6.00 21.10 -6.91
N GLY A 206 6.88 20.86 -5.95
CA GLY A 206 6.89 21.57 -4.65
C GLY A 206 5.93 21.02 -3.60
N VAL A 207 5.34 19.83 -3.81
CA VAL A 207 4.44 19.22 -2.83
C VAL A 207 5.16 18.19 -1.96
N HIS A 208 4.95 18.27 -0.64
CA HIS A 208 5.46 17.28 0.31
C HIS A 208 4.52 16.06 0.41
N PHE A 209 4.87 14.97 -0.27
CA PHE A 209 4.10 13.71 -0.26
C PHE A 209 4.67 12.64 0.70
N GLU A 210 5.72 12.96 1.45
CA GLU A 210 6.47 11.97 2.23
C GLU A 210 5.68 11.28 3.34
N LYS A 211 4.80 12.01 4.04
CA LYS A 211 3.99 11.46 5.14
C LYS A 211 2.93 10.45 4.68
N HIS A 212 2.65 10.37 3.37
CA HIS A 212 1.50 9.65 2.82
C HIS A 212 1.85 8.52 1.85
N ARG A 213 3.13 8.39 1.47
CA ARG A 213 3.61 7.32 0.59
C ARG A 213 4.22 6.12 1.33
N GLY A 214 4.49 6.30 2.62
CA GLY A 214 5.22 5.36 3.45
C GLY A 214 4.33 4.45 4.28
N GLU A 215 4.97 3.49 4.93
CA GLU A 215 4.36 2.60 5.91
C GLU A 215 4.06 3.36 7.22
N PHE A 216 3.02 2.95 7.95
CA PHE A 216 2.51 3.62 9.14
C PHE A 216 3.34 3.31 10.40
N ARG A 217 3.72 2.04 10.68
CA ARG A 217 4.73 1.56 11.66
C ARG A 217 4.50 0.07 12.04
N TYR A 218 5.57 -0.72 12.00
CA TYR A 218 5.56 -2.12 12.48
C TYR A 218 5.89 -2.27 13.97
N ALA A 219 5.45 -3.40 14.55
CA ALA A 219 5.83 -3.81 15.90
C ALA A 219 7.33 -4.18 16.06
N GLY A 220 8.05 -4.41 14.95
CA GLY A 220 9.49 -4.67 14.98
C GLY A 220 10.11 -5.01 13.62
N GLU A 221 11.44 -5.10 13.56
CA GLU A 221 12.17 -5.35 12.31
C GLU A 221 11.83 -6.70 11.67
N ARG A 222 11.68 -7.76 12.47
CA ARG A 222 11.30 -9.09 11.95
C ARG A 222 9.91 -9.06 11.33
N HIS A 223 8.96 -8.43 12.01
CA HIS A 223 7.58 -8.24 11.54
C HIS A 223 7.59 -7.58 10.17
N ARG A 224 8.24 -6.42 10.06
CA ARG A 224 8.43 -5.69 8.81
C ARG A 224 9.00 -6.57 7.70
N ARG A 225 10.08 -7.31 7.99
CA ARG A 225 10.77 -8.15 7.01
C ARG A 225 9.87 -9.27 6.48
N VAL A 226 9.01 -9.84 7.32
CA VAL A 226 8.06 -10.87 6.90
C VAL A 226 6.98 -10.23 6.02
N SER A 227 6.38 -9.13 6.46
CA SER A 227 5.33 -8.41 5.72
C SER A 227 5.79 -7.93 4.35
N ARG A 228 6.97 -7.30 4.26
CA ARG A 228 7.54 -6.85 2.97
C ARG A 228 7.90 -7.99 2.02
N ARG A 229 8.07 -9.22 2.54
CA ARG A 229 8.33 -10.40 1.72
C ARG A 229 7.08 -11.14 1.29
N TRP A 230 5.90 -10.65 1.68
CA TRP A 230 4.63 -11.36 1.49
C TRP A 230 4.37 -11.75 0.03
N ARG A 231 4.66 -10.84 -0.92
CA ARG A 231 4.53 -11.12 -2.35
C ARG A 231 5.35 -12.34 -2.79
N ALA A 232 6.64 -12.39 -2.44
CA ALA A 232 7.49 -13.52 -2.80
C ALA A 232 7.06 -14.84 -2.13
N TRP A 233 6.45 -14.79 -0.94
CA TRP A 233 5.85 -15.98 -0.33
C TRP A 233 4.69 -16.52 -1.16
N LEU A 234 3.83 -15.63 -1.64
CA LEU A 234 2.66 -15.99 -2.42
C LEU A 234 3.05 -16.51 -3.80
N GLU A 235 3.96 -15.82 -4.51
CA GLU A 235 4.46 -16.25 -5.83
C GLU A 235 5.10 -17.64 -5.77
N ALA A 236 5.87 -17.93 -4.70
CA ALA A 236 6.51 -19.22 -4.54
C ALA A 236 5.52 -20.37 -4.26
N ALA A 237 4.43 -20.10 -3.53
CA ALA A 237 3.48 -21.14 -3.13
C ALA A 237 2.33 -21.33 -4.13
N HIS A 238 1.95 -20.28 -4.85
CA HIS A 238 0.79 -20.26 -5.73
C HIS A 238 1.13 -19.62 -7.08
N PRO A 239 1.88 -20.32 -7.96
CA PRO A 239 2.31 -19.77 -9.25
C PRO A 239 1.15 -19.49 -10.21
N ASN A 240 -0.03 -20.07 -9.97
CA ASN A 240 -1.22 -19.92 -10.82
C ASN A 240 -2.04 -18.66 -10.51
N ILE A 241 -1.57 -17.80 -9.61
CA ILE A 241 -2.24 -16.55 -9.25
C ILE A 241 -1.50 -15.41 -9.92
N GLU A 242 -2.26 -14.58 -10.64
CA GLU A 242 -1.72 -13.34 -11.15
C GLU A 242 -1.67 -12.32 -9.99
N ILE A 243 -0.47 -11.91 -9.60
CA ILE A 243 -0.29 -10.85 -8.62
C ILE A 243 -0.23 -9.50 -9.33
N LEU A 244 -1.25 -8.69 -9.08
CA LEU A 244 -1.36 -7.35 -9.65
C LEU A 244 -0.49 -6.38 -8.86
N GLU A 245 -0.70 -6.30 -7.55
CA GLU A 245 0.07 -5.40 -6.68
C GLU A 245 0.23 -5.90 -5.25
N SER A 246 1.22 -5.32 -4.55
CA SER A 246 1.48 -5.62 -3.14
C SER A 246 1.85 -4.40 -2.33
N TRP A 247 1.27 -4.31 -1.15
CA TRP A 247 1.48 -3.22 -0.21
C TRP A 247 1.64 -3.74 1.21
N THR A 248 2.27 -2.91 2.01
CA THR A 248 2.42 -3.12 3.44
C THR A 248 1.65 -2.03 4.17
N GLU A 249 0.95 -2.42 5.24
CA GLU A 249 0.14 -1.51 6.06
C GLU A 249 -0.85 -0.66 5.23
N ALA A 250 -1.48 -1.27 4.22
CA ALA A 250 -2.42 -0.58 3.35
C ALA A 250 -3.80 -0.46 4.02
N PRO A 251 -4.29 0.74 4.38
CA PRO A 251 -5.56 0.90 5.05
C PRO A 251 -6.73 0.59 4.11
N LEU A 252 -7.59 -0.31 4.58
CA LEU A 252 -8.85 -0.67 3.97
C LEU A 252 -10.01 -0.08 4.78
N PHE A 253 -11.26 -0.30 4.35
CA PHE A 253 -12.43 0.27 5.03
C PHE A 253 -12.46 -0.09 6.52
N TYR A 254 -12.14 -1.34 6.84
CA TYR A 254 -12.34 -1.89 8.17
C TYR A 254 -11.04 -2.23 8.91
N GLY A 255 -9.87 -2.06 8.30
CA GLY A 255 -8.63 -2.43 8.98
C GLY A 255 -7.37 -2.13 8.19
N ILE A 256 -6.24 -2.36 8.83
CA ILE A 256 -4.91 -2.17 8.27
C ILE A 256 -4.19 -3.51 8.36
N PRO A 257 -4.21 -4.35 7.31
CA PRO A 257 -3.38 -5.55 7.25
C PRO A 257 -1.90 -5.20 7.36
N ASP A 258 -1.09 -6.09 7.94
CA ASP A 258 0.35 -5.92 7.96
C ASP A 258 0.95 -5.94 6.54
N ALA A 259 0.37 -6.78 5.66
CA ALA A 259 0.56 -6.70 4.22
C ALA A 259 -0.69 -7.12 3.46
N LEU A 260 -0.89 -6.52 2.29
CA LEU A 260 -1.99 -6.79 1.40
C LEU A 260 -1.44 -7.08 0.02
N ILE A 261 -1.87 -8.17 -0.59
CA ILE A 261 -1.66 -8.41 -2.03
C ILE A 261 -3.02 -8.38 -2.69
N TRP A 262 -3.10 -7.67 -3.81
CA TRP A 262 -4.21 -7.73 -4.74
C TRP A 262 -3.78 -8.56 -5.94
N GLY A 263 -4.60 -9.55 -6.28
CA GLY A 263 -4.35 -10.46 -7.38
C GLY A 263 -5.64 -10.87 -8.06
N ARG A 264 -5.47 -11.76 -9.04
CA ARG A 264 -6.54 -12.31 -9.85
C ARG A 264 -6.38 -13.82 -9.99
N LYS A 265 -7.50 -14.54 -9.92
CA LYS A 265 -7.60 -15.99 -10.19
C LYS A 265 -8.67 -16.21 -11.26
N GLY A 266 -8.25 -16.45 -12.49
CA GLY A 266 -9.15 -16.43 -13.65
C GLY A 266 -9.69 -15.01 -13.87
N GLU A 267 -11.01 -14.86 -13.89
CA GLU A 267 -11.66 -13.54 -14.03
C GLU A 267 -11.99 -12.86 -12.69
N HIS A 268 -11.68 -13.49 -11.55
CA HIS A 268 -12.09 -13.01 -10.24
C HIS A 268 -10.96 -12.32 -9.49
N GLU A 269 -11.25 -11.13 -8.95
CA GLU A 269 -10.37 -10.42 -8.03
C GLU A 269 -10.28 -11.13 -6.67
N ILE A 270 -9.08 -11.16 -6.10
CA ILE A 270 -8.82 -11.76 -4.80
C ILE A 270 -7.83 -10.91 -4.00
N LEU A 271 -8.06 -10.80 -2.69
CA LEU A 271 -7.12 -10.15 -1.77
C LEU A 271 -6.48 -11.17 -0.85
N PHE A 272 -5.18 -11.06 -0.66
CA PHE A 272 -4.44 -11.80 0.36
C PHE A 272 -4.07 -10.88 1.50
N TRP A 273 -4.80 -11.02 2.60
CA TRP A 273 -4.63 -10.24 3.82
C TRP A 273 -3.64 -10.94 4.74
N LEU A 274 -2.52 -10.31 5.08
CA LEU A 274 -1.52 -10.89 5.98
C LEU A 274 -1.56 -10.23 7.36
N GLU A 275 -1.49 -11.07 8.38
CA GLU A 275 -1.22 -10.72 9.77
C GLU A 275 0.02 -11.49 10.26
N VAL A 276 1.01 -10.78 10.78
CA VAL A 276 2.25 -11.35 11.33
C VAL A 276 2.27 -11.16 12.83
N ASP A 277 2.53 -12.24 13.57
CA ASP A 277 2.53 -12.19 15.03
C ASP A 277 3.81 -12.76 15.63
N SER A 278 4.33 -12.03 16.62
CA SER A 278 5.56 -12.39 17.31
C SER A 278 5.45 -13.54 18.30
N GLY A 279 4.24 -13.89 18.72
CA GLY A 279 3.97 -14.85 19.78
C GLY A 279 4.38 -14.34 21.16
N HIS A 280 4.30 -13.04 21.41
CA HIS A 280 4.49 -12.47 22.76
C HIS A 280 3.18 -12.08 23.45
N SER A 281 2.07 -12.06 22.70
CA SER A 281 0.75 -11.73 23.22
C SER A 281 0.16 -12.89 24.02
N SER A 282 -0.63 -12.59 25.04
CA SER A 282 -1.39 -13.62 25.75
C SER A 282 -2.54 -14.17 24.89
N LYS A 283 -2.98 -15.40 25.15
CA LYS A 283 -4.12 -16.03 24.44
C LYS A 283 -5.38 -15.15 24.44
N LYS A 284 -5.67 -14.47 25.56
CA LYS A 284 -6.83 -13.56 25.67
C LYS A 284 -6.71 -12.36 24.74
N VAL A 285 -5.53 -11.74 24.68
CA VAL A 285 -5.25 -10.60 23.80
C VAL A 285 -5.30 -11.02 22.34
N MET A 286 -4.68 -12.15 22.00
CA MET A 286 -4.71 -12.70 20.64
C MET A 286 -6.13 -12.97 20.18
N ARG A 287 -6.96 -13.62 21.01
CA ARG A 287 -8.37 -13.88 20.67
C ARG A 287 -9.09 -12.58 20.31
N ARG A 288 -9.01 -11.57 21.17
CA ARG A 288 -9.65 -10.27 20.90
C ARG A 288 -9.15 -9.63 19.60
N ASN A 289 -7.83 -9.58 19.40
CA ASN A 289 -7.23 -8.90 18.25
C ASN A 289 -7.54 -9.61 16.93
N TYR A 290 -7.40 -10.93 16.92
CA TYR A 290 -7.63 -11.73 15.73
C TYR A 290 -9.09 -11.85 15.36
N SER A 291 -10.00 -12.04 16.32
CA SER A 291 -11.44 -12.00 16.02
C SER A 291 -11.83 -10.66 15.40
N HIS A 292 -11.29 -9.55 15.93
CA HIS A 292 -11.56 -8.23 15.39
C HIS A 292 -10.98 -8.05 13.97
N ARG A 293 -9.69 -8.38 13.75
CA ARG A 293 -9.05 -8.27 12.43
C ARG A 293 -9.70 -9.15 11.38
N PHE A 294 -10.07 -10.38 11.75
CA PHE A 294 -10.81 -11.28 10.87
C PHE A 294 -12.21 -10.73 10.53
N GLN A 295 -12.94 -10.23 11.52
CA GLN A 295 -14.23 -9.59 11.29
C GLN A 295 -14.11 -8.41 10.32
N ASN A 296 -13.06 -7.60 10.47
CA ASN A 296 -12.79 -6.48 9.59
C ASN A 296 -12.54 -6.93 8.14
N ALA A 297 -11.71 -7.96 7.95
CA ALA A 297 -11.49 -8.55 6.63
C ALA A 297 -12.79 -9.09 6.04
N TYR A 298 -13.60 -9.81 6.82
CA TYR A 298 -14.90 -10.31 6.36
C TYR A 298 -15.86 -9.18 5.95
N GLN A 299 -15.99 -8.12 6.75
CA GLN A 299 -16.87 -7.00 6.40
C GLN A 299 -16.42 -6.31 5.10
N HIS A 300 -15.10 -6.25 4.88
CA HIS A 300 -14.53 -5.75 3.63
C HIS A 300 -14.87 -6.66 2.44
N ALA A 301 -14.67 -7.97 2.60
CA ALA A 301 -15.01 -9.00 1.61
C ALA A 301 -16.50 -8.95 1.24
N LYS A 302 -17.38 -8.91 2.25
CA LYS A 302 -18.84 -8.87 2.08
C LYS A 302 -19.29 -7.60 1.35
N ARG A 303 -18.76 -6.43 1.73
CA ARG A 303 -19.18 -5.17 1.12
C ARG A 303 -18.87 -5.13 -0.38
N LEU A 304 -17.71 -5.64 -0.77
CA LEU A 304 -17.22 -5.52 -2.14
C LEU A 304 -17.49 -6.77 -2.98
N GLY A 305 -18.06 -7.83 -2.39
CA GLY A 305 -18.29 -9.10 -3.08
C GLY A 305 -17.00 -9.81 -3.52
N ILE A 306 -15.86 -9.50 -2.88
CA ILE A 306 -14.56 -10.05 -3.24
C ILE A 306 -14.16 -11.20 -2.31
N SER A 307 -13.35 -12.13 -2.83
CA SER A 307 -12.76 -13.19 -2.01
C SER A 307 -11.53 -12.67 -1.25
N ILE A 308 -11.41 -13.04 0.02
CA ILE A 308 -10.22 -12.73 0.81
C ILE A 308 -9.61 -14.00 1.38
N VAL A 309 -8.31 -14.17 1.16
CA VAL A 309 -7.48 -15.17 1.84
C VAL A 309 -6.80 -14.48 3.02
N PHE A 310 -7.26 -14.80 4.22
CA PHE A 310 -6.72 -14.28 5.47
C PHE A 310 -5.58 -15.17 5.96
N CYS A 311 -4.36 -14.65 5.94
CA CYS A 311 -3.15 -15.35 6.30
C CYS A 311 -2.63 -14.92 7.66
N ILE A 312 -2.30 -15.88 8.52
CA ILE A 312 -1.50 -15.65 9.72
C ILE A 312 -0.14 -16.30 9.61
N MET A 313 0.88 -15.49 9.88
CA MET A 313 2.28 -15.92 9.99
C MET A 313 2.81 -15.69 11.40
N GLY A 314 3.26 -16.75 12.06
CA GLY A 314 3.82 -16.63 13.40
C GLY A 314 4.51 -17.91 13.88
N PRO A 315 4.99 -17.96 15.14
CA PRO A 315 5.45 -19.19 15.74
C PRO A 315 4.39 -20.31 15.69
N PRO A 316 4.78 -21.59 15.71
CA PRO A 316 3.82 -22.68 15.53
C PRO A 316 2.65 -22.69 16.50
N TRP A 317 2.87 -22.29 17.74
CA TRP A 317 1.82 -22.23 18.75
C TRP A 317 0.76 -21.16 18.42
N VAL A 318 1.16 -20.04 17.80
CA VAL A 318 0.24 -18.96 17.41
C VAL A 318 -0.71 -19.45 16.33
N VAL A 319 -0.14 -20.05 15.28
CA VAL A 319 -0.89 -20.57 14.14
C VAL A 319 -1.84 -21.70 14.58
N ARG A 320 -1.41 -22.57 15.50
CA ARG A 320 -2.28 -23.61 16.10
C ARG A 320 -3.38 -23.03 16.99
N PHE A 321 -3.16 -21.87 17.60
CA PHE A 321 -4.13 -21.22 18.48
C PHE A 321 -5.15 -20.36 17.71
N PHE A 322 -4.76 -19.81 16.55
CA PHE A 322 -5.60 -18.94 15.75
C PHE A 322 -7.00 -19.50 15.40
N PRO A 323 -7.20 -20.80 15.07
CA PRO A 323 -8.55 -21.30 14.78
C PRO A 323 -9.53 -21.09 15.94
N SER A 324 -9.05 -21.17 17.18
CA SER A 324 -9.87 -20.90 18.38
C SER A 324 -10.26 -19.43 18.57
N CYS A 325 -9.77 -18.54 17.71
CA CYS A 325 -10.13 -17.12 17.66
C CYS A 325 -11.19 -16.84 16.60
N ILE A 326 -11.48 -17.79 15.72
CA ILE A 326 -12.41 -17.61 14.60
C ILE A 326 -13.67 -18.42 14.89
N PRO A 327 -14.80 -17.75 15.17
CA PRO A 327 -16.02 -18.44 15.57
C PRO A 327 -16.71 -19.18 14.41
N TYR A 328 -16.55 -18.70 13.17
CA TYR A 328 -17.14 -19.31 11.98
C TYR A 328 -16.40 -18.85 10.71
N LEU A 329 -16.39 -19.72 9.70
CA LEU A 329 -15.82 -19.44 8.37
C LEU A 329 -16.94 -19.02 7.42
N TYR A 330 -16.63 -18.02 6.60
CA TYR A 330 -17.56 -17.50 5.60
C TYR A 330 -17.22 -18.01 4.20
N PRO A 331 -18.21 -18.18 3.30
CA PRO A 331 -17.96 -18.73 1.96
C PRO A 331 -16.93 -17.95 1.13
N ASN A 332 -16.92 -16.61 1.24
CA ASN A 332 -15.99 -15.73 0.53
C ASN A 332 -14.66 -15.48 1.28
N MET A 333 -14.43 -16.19 2.37
CA MET A 333 -13.20 -16.10 3.16
C MET A 333 -12.46 -17.43 3.11
N THR A 334 -11.14 -17.37 3.01
CA THR A 334 -10.27 -18.53 3.24
C THR A 334 -9.29 -18.19 4.33
N ILE A 335 -8.93 -19.15 5.17
CA ILE A 335 -7.90 -18.95 6.19
C ILE A 335 -6.70 -19.84 5.93
N ILE A 336 -5.52 -19.23 5.90
CA ILE A 336 -4.25 -19.96 5.85
C ILE A 336 -3.34 -19.59 7.03
N GLY A 337 -2.73 -20.59 7.64
CA GLY A 337 -1.80 -20.43 8.74
C GLY A 337 -0.44 -21.02 8.40
N GLN A 338 0.65 -20.27 8.62
CA GLN A 338 1.99 -20.81 8.41
C GLN A 338 3.04 -20.27 9.39
N ASP A 339 4.05 -21.10 9.66
CA ASP A 339 5.24 -20.66 10.38
C ASP A 339 6.05 -19.69 9.51
N TRP A 340 6.27 -18.47 10.00
CA TRP A 340 7.06 -17.42 9.34
C TRP A 340 8.52 -17.82 8.99
N ARG A 341 9.02 -18.97 9.43
CA ARG A 341 10.36 -19.53 9.11
C ARG A 341 10.32 -20.42 7.87
N ALA A 342 9.13 -20.89 7.47
CA ALA A 342 8.95 -21.88 6.40
C ALA A 342 8.69 -21.22 5.04
N PHE A 343 9.61 -20.35 4.60
CA PHE A 343 9.47 -19.55 3.36
C PHE A 343 9.00 -20.38 2.16
N GLY A 344 8.02 -19.85 1.42
CA GLY A 344 7.48 -20.43 0.18
C GLY A 344 6.61 -21.68 0.38
N LYS A 345 6.34 -22.10 1.62
CA LYS A 345 5.55 -23.30 1.92
C LYS A 345 4.14 -22.96 2.39
N LEU A 346 3.44 -22.02 1.74
CA LEU A 346 2.05 -21.76 2.11
C LEU A 346 1.20 -22.99 1.78
N PRO A 347 0.22 -23.34 2.63
CA PRO A 347 -0.68 -24.44 2.31
C PRO A 347 -1.55 -24.08 1.09
N PHE A 348 -2.09 -25.10 0.42
CA PHE A 348 -3.18 -24.91 -0.55
C PHE A 348 -4.36 -24.18 0.11
N TYR A 349 -5.16 -23.48 -0.69
CA TYR A 349 -6.31 -22.74 -0.19
C TYR A 349 -7.53 -22.97 -1.10
N GLU A 350 -8.69 -23.10 -0.45
CA GLU A 350 -10.01 -23.20 -1.06
C GLU A 350 -10.98 -22.32 -0.27
N THR A 351 -11.87 -21.63 -0.98
CA THR A 351 -12.88 -20.75 -0.38
C THR A 351 -13.73 -21.48 0.66
N GLY A 352 -13.96 -20.85 1.80
CA GLY A 352 -14.68 -21.45 2.92
C GLY A 352 -13.85 -22.43 3.77
N GLY A 353 -12.56 -22.63 3.45
CA GLY A 353 -11.70 -23.57 4.15
C GLY A 353 -10.68 -22.96 5.12
N TRP A 354 -10.15 -23.82 6.00
CA TRP A 354 -9.00 -23.54 6.85
C TRP A 354 -7.84 -24.46 6.49
N PHE A 355 -6.64 -23.91 6.30
CA PHE A 355 -5.46 -24.68 5.95
C PHE A 355 -4.24 -24.25 6.78
N SER A 356 -3.49 -25.23 7.29
CA SER A 356 -2.31 -25.02 8.13
C SER A 356 -1.11 -25.75 7.55
N GLY A 357 -0.02 -25.02 7.30
CA GLY A 357 1.26 -25.60 6.86
C GLY A 357 2.06 -26.27 7.98
N ILE A 358 1.54 -26.29 9.21
CA ILE A 358 2.27 -26.76 10.40
C ILE A 358 2.08 -28.25 10.65
N ASP A 359 0.91 -28.79 10.33
CA ASP A 359 0.54 -30.16 10.69
C ASP A 359 1.21 -31.19 9.75
N ASN A 360 1.66 -30.75 8.57
CA ASN A 360 2.46 -31.53 7.62
C ASN A 360 3.97 -31.60 7.95
N ARG A 361 4.45 -31.02 9.06
CA ARG A 361 5.89 -31.04 9.40
C ARG A 361 6.46 -32.41 9.77
N LYS A 362 5.63 -33.43 10.06
CA LYS A 362 6.13 -34.81 10.21
C LYS A 362 6.63 -35.40 8.89
N LYS A 363 6.30 -34.82 7.73
CA LYS A 363 6.71 -35.29 6.39
C LYS A 363 7.93 -34.58 5.79
N TYR A 364 8.43 -33.52 6.42
CA TYR A 364 9.61 -32.79 5.92
C TYR A 364 10.64 -32.66 7.04
N PRO A 365 11.61 -33.60 7.12
CA PRO A 365 12.81 -33.37 7.91
C PRO A 365 13.44 -32.06 7.48
N THR A 366 14.10 -31.39 8.42
CA THR A 366 14.81 -30.13 8.19
C THR A 366 16.04 -30.41 7.33
N GLU A 367 15.85 -30.66 6.04
CA GLU A 367 16.96 -30.85 5.13
C GLU A 367 17.47 -29.49 4.64
N LYS A 368 18.72 -29.25 5.03
CA LYS A 368 19.56 -28.07 4.91
C LYS A 368 19.25 -26.98 5.96
N PRO A 369 20.17 -26.77 6.94
CA PRO A 369 20.11 -25.57 7.74
C PRO A 369 20.09 -24.36 6.80
N LEU A 370 19.23 -23.40 7.10
CA LEU A 370 19.37 -22.06 6.55
C LEU A 370 20.85 -21.64 6.68
N PRO A 371 21.38 -20.74 5.85
CA PRO A 371 22.74 -20.19 6.02
C PRO A 371 22.92 -19.39 7.34
N PHE A 372 21.96 -19.52 8.25
CA PHE A 372 21.90 -18.96 9.58
C PHE A 372 21.90 -20.10 10.59
N ASP A 373 23.03 -20.25 11.29
CA ASP A 373 23.23 -21.21 12.37
C ASP A 373 22.68 -20.63 13.70
N PRO A 374 21.60 -21.20 14.28
CA PRO A 374 21.04 -20.74 15.54
C PRO A 374 21.92 -21.07 16.76
N SER A 375 22.98 -21.87 16.60
CA SER A 375 23.91 -22.24 17.67
C SER A 375 25.04 -21.21 17.89
N GLN A 376 25.16 -20.20 17.01
CA GLN A 376 26.08 -19.07 17.17
C GLN A 376 25.69 -18.07 18.28
N TYR A 377 24.66 -18.36 19.07
CA TYR A 377 24.37 -17.62 20.28
C TYR A 377 24.95 -18.36 21.48
N PRO A 378 25.88 -17.77 22.26
CA PRO A 378 26.18 -18.33 23.56
C PRO A 378 24.87 -18.34 24.38
N PRO A 379 24.59 -19.42 25.14
CA PRO A 379 23.45 -19.42 26.04
C PRO A 379 23.55 -18.19 26.94
N LYS A 380 22.47 -17.41 27.01
CA LYS A 380 22.42 -16.24 27.89
C LYS A 380 22.92 -16.68 29.28
N PRO A 381 23.92 -16.02 29.87
CA PRO A 381 24.36 -16.37 31.21
C PRO A 381 23.14 -16.29 32.14
N LYS A 382 22.87 -17.38 32.85
CA LYS A 382 21.83 -17.41 33.90
C LYS A 382 22.16 -16.27 34.86
N LYS A 383 21.33 -15.23 34.91
CA LYS A 383 21.48 -14.15 35.88
C LYS A 383 21.37 -14.79 37.27
N LYS A 384 22.50 -14.89 37.97
CA LYS A 384 22.53 -15.14 39.42
C LYS A 384 21.74 -14.02 40.09
N GLY A 385 20.90 -14.40 41.05
CA GLY A 385 19.91 -13.54 41.68
C GLY A 385 20.54 -12.26 42.24
N ILE A 386 19.93 -11.14 41.92
CA ILE A 386 20.19 -9.87 42.60
C ILE A 386 18.84 -9.40 43.16
N SER A 387 18.81 -9.41 44.49
CA SER A 387 17.97 -8.69 45.44
C SER A 387 16.97 -7.67 44.88
N THR A 388 15.72 -7.88 45.28
CA THR A 388 14.54 -7.01 45.08
C THR A 388 14.76 -5.60 45.64
N LYS A 389 14.78 -4.60 44.76
CA LYS A 389 14.49 -3.20 45.13
C LYS A 389 13.01 -2.87 44.88
N PRO A 390 12.38 -2.05 45.74
CA PRO A 390 10.93 -1.85 45.78
C PRO A 390 10.40 -1.16 44.51
N LYS A 391 9.17 -1.56 44.13
CA LYS A 391 8.44 -1.10 42.95
C LYS A 391 8.19 0.40 43.02
N SER A 392 8.72 1.15 42.05
CA SER A 392 8.28 2.51 41.74
C SER A 392 6.96 2.45 40.97
N THR A 393 5.91 3.02 41.56
CA THR A 393 4.57 3.20 41.01
C THR A 393 4.51 4.43 40.10
N LYS A 394 5.14 4.38 38.92
CA LYS A 394 4.82 5.29 37.80
C LYS A 394 4.91 4.56 36.46
N PRO A 395 3.92 4.73 35.54
CA PRO A 395 3.96 4.11 34.23
C PRO A 395 5.01 4.79 33.36
N LYS A 396 6.01 4.04 32.89
CA LYS A 396 6.96 4.49 31.87
C LYS A 396 6.36 4.27 30.48
N TYR A 397 5.53 5.22 30.03
CA TYR A 397 5.38 5.49 28.61
C TYR A 397 6.58 6.35 28.18
N SER A 398 7.37 5.86 27.23
CA SER A 398 8.35 6.68 26.54
C SER A 398 7.61 7.67 25.64
N LYS A 399 7.66 8.96 25.99
CA LYS A 399 7.35 10.08 25.10
C LYS A 399 8.09 9.91 23.77
N GLY A 400 7.34 9.88 22.68
CA GLY A 400 7.86 9.79 21.33
C GLY A 400 6.79 10.26 20.34
N PHE A 401 6.65 11.59 20.24
CA PHE A 401 5.83 12.34 19.29
C PHE A 401 4.36 11.92 19.19
N ASP A 402 3.52 12.72 19.86
CA ASP A 402 2.10 12.85 19.59
C ASP A 402 1.87 13.18 18.10
N ASP A 403 1.19 12.27 17.41
CA ASP A 403 0.37 12.50 16.22
C ASP A 403 -0.42 11.19 16.01
N ALA A 404 -1.24 10.88 17.01
CA ALA A 404 -2.24 9.83 16.97
C ALA A 404 -3.59 10.49 17.24
N ASP A 405 -4.06 11.31 16.29
CA ASP A 405 -5.44 11.80 16.23
C ASP A 405 -5.74 12.24 14.81
N TRP A 406 -6.81 11.71 14.20
CA TRP A 406 -7.72 12.41 13.26
C TRP A 406 -8.67 11.52 12.41
N TRP A 407 -8.92 10.26 12.76
CA TRP A 407 -9.91 9.47 12.01
C TRP A 407 -11.38 9.66 12.43
N TYR A 408 -11.72 10.41 13.50
CA TYR A 408 -13.12 10.75 13.79
C TYR A 408 -13.29 12.04 14.64
N ARG A 409 -13.83 13.11 14.05
CA ARG A 409 -15.05 13.82 14.50
C ARG A 409 -15.27 15.09 13.68
N GLY A 410 -16.45 15.19 13.06
CA GLY A 410 -17.00 16.47 12.67
C GLY A 410 -17.49 17.21 13.90
N SER A 411 -17.20 18.51 13.93
CA SER A 411 -18.06 19.62 14.34
C SER A 411 -17.23 20.90 14.24
N SER A 412 -17.81 21.90 13.58
CA SER A 412 -17.68 23.36 13.74
C SER A 412 -16.40 24.00 14.29
N GLU A 413 -16.03 25.11 13.62
CA GLU A 413 -15.34 26.36 14.06
C GLU A 413 -14.13 26.67 13.17
N ARG A 414 -14.25 27.60 12.21
CA ARG A 414 -14.16 29.08 12.27
C ARG A 414 -12.74 29.61 12.50
N GLU A 415 -12.32 30.43 11.53
CA GLU A 415 -11.42 31.62 11.58
C GLU A 415 -9.98 31.37 12.06
N GLU A 416 -8.91 31.88 11.43
CA GLU A 416 -8.68 33.01 10.50
C GLU A 416 -7.74 32.63 9.33
#